data_AF-A0A7W9U5Q7-F1
#
_entry.id   AF-A0A7W9U5Q7-F1
#
_cell.length_a   1.000
_cell.length_b   1.000
_cell.length_c   1.000
_cell.angle_alpha   90.00
_cell.angle_beta   90.00
_cell.angle_gamma   90.00
#
_symmetry.space_group_name_H-M   'P 1'
#
loop_
_entity.id
_entity.type
_entity.pdbx_description
1 polymer ?
#
loop_
_entity_poly.entity_id
_entity_poly.type
_entity_poly.pdbx_seq_one_letter_code
_entity_poly.pdbx_strand_id
1 'polypeptide(L)'
;MTDKTFLRTHAALRDDIGDLLTQRPVPSPQLDQIDPFLFLNHHGPQTYGPHNRGLPFGPHPHRGFETVTFIVEGMLAHRDSAGHESVIHAGGIQWMTAGSGIVHAEVSPRAFLETGGPLEILQLWVNLPSRLKMTAPAYTGVQQDRIPALSLDDGKVTLNLIAGEWDGSTGPVQSLTGVFMSTVAMQAGGRLRITGLQGRNVLLYVVRGRIGVGHHGDLANAYQLVELSTEGDTLEIVAESGSLLLFGHADPIGEPVVSHGPFVMNTRDEITQAITDYQAGRFGSTLA
;
A
#
# COMPACT_ATOMS: atom_id res chain seq x y z
N MET A 1 10.93 27.02 4.97
CA MET A 1 10.53 25.68 4.51
C MET A 1 10.80 25.64 3.02
N THR A 2 11.55 24.66 2.55
CA THR A 2 11.80 24.40 1.13
C THR A 2 10.83 23.33 0.65
N ASP A 3 10.57 23.27 -0.65
CA ASP A 3 9.66 22.28 -1.22
C ASP A 3 10.38 21.02 -1.68
N LYS A 4 9.69 19.89 -1.63
CA LYS A 4 10.16 18.68 -2.29
C LYS A 4 10.23 18.92 -3.79
N THR A 5 11.35 18.52 -4.38
CA THR A 5 11.59 18.63 -5.81
C THR A 5 11.00 17.42 -6.51
N PHE A 6 10.21 17.65 -7.55
CA PHE A 6 9.79 16.59 -8.47
C PHE A 6 10.99 16.10 -9.28
N LEU A 7 11.28 14.80 -9.22
CA LEU A 7 12.40 14.22 -9.95
C LEU A 7 11.93 13.62 -11.27
N ARG A 8 10.95 12.72 -11.21
CA ARG A 8 10.35 12.06 -12.38
C ARG A 8 9.07 11.30 -12.01
N THR A 9 8.39 10.79 -13.02
CA THR A 9 7.35 9.77 -12.86
C THR A 9 7.83 8.40 -13.33
N HIS A 10 7.32 7.36 -12.69
CA HIS A 10 7.50 5.96 -13.04
C HIS A 10 6.15 5.39 -13.47
N ALA A 11 6.01 5.04 -14.75
CA ALA A 11 4.81 4.39 -15.23
C ALA A 11 4.74 2.95 -14.70
N ALA A 12 3.56 2.54 -14.23
CA ALA A 12 3.35 1.20 -13.76
C ALA A 12 3.51 0.19 -14.90
N LEU A 13 4.21 -0.90 -14.62
CA LEU A 13 4.36 -2.01 -15.55
C LEU A 13 3.12 -2.90 -15.48
N ARG A 14 2.59 -3.30 -16.62
CA ARG A 14 1.55 -4.34 -16.67
C ARG A 14 2.16 -5.68 -16.29
N ASP A 15 1.56 -6.35 -15.31
CA ASP A 15 2.06 -7.58 -14.68
C ASP A 15 0.89 -8.50 -14.28
N ASP A 16 -0.02 -8.76 -15.23
CA ASP A 16 -1.27 -9.49 -14.99
C ASP A 16 -1.05 -10.88 -14.38
N ILE A 17 -1.93 -11.26 -13.45
CA ILE A 17 -1.90 -12.54 -12.75
C ILE A 17 -3.10 -13.37 -13.19
N GLY A 18 -2.91 -14.23 -14.19
CA GLY A 18 -4.02 -14.95 -14.81
C GLY A 18 -4.98 -13.99 -15.51
N ASP A 19 -6.23 -13.91 -15.06
CA ASP A 19 -7.26 -12.98 -15.55
C ASP A 19 -7.36 -11.68 -14.73
N LEU A 20 -6.54 -11.53 -13.68
CA LEU A 20 -6.45 -10.32 -12.87
C LEU A 20 -5.52 -9.31 -13.53
N LEU A 21 -6.11 -8.24 -14.07
CA LEU A 21 -5.39 -7.06 -14.56
C LEU A 21 -4.58 -6.48 -13.41
N THR A 22 -3.27 -6.37 -13.60
CA THR A 22 -2.37 -5.93 -12.55
C THR A 22 -1.32 -4.99 -13.12
N GLN A 23 -1.08 -3.91 -12.39
CA GLN A 23 -0.08 -2.90 -12.67
C GLN A 23 0.88 -2.85 -11.48
N ARG A 24 2.19 -2.79 -11.73
CA ARG A 24 3.23 -2.72 -10.72
C ARG A 24 4.06 -1.44 -10.89
N PRO A 25 3.81 -0.40 -10.08
CA PRO A 25 4.58 0.85 -10.12
C PRO A 25 5.98 0.73 -9.53
N VAL A 26 6.15 -0.10 -8.49
CA VAL A 26 7.43 -0.33 -7.80
C VAL A 26 7.43 -1.76 -7.22
N PRO A 27 8.53 -2.52 -7.27
CA PRO A 27 9.76 -2.25 -8.01
C PRO A 27 9.51 -2.19 -9.52
N SER A 28 10.34 -1.46 -10.24
CA SER A 28 10.40 -1.39 -11.71
C SER A 28 11.86 -1.36 -12.17
N PRO A 29 12.16 -1.56 -13.47
CA PRO A 29 13.54 -1.48 -13.99
C PRO A 29 14.23 -0.14 -13.73
N GLN A 30 13.48 0.92 -13.43
CA GLN A 30 13.99 2.26 -13.17
C GLN A 30 13.93 2.66 -11.69
N LEU A 31 13.28 1.86 -10.84
CA LEU A 31 13.07 2.17 -9.43
C LEU A 31 12.94 0.88 -8.62
N ASP A 32 13.96 0.56 -7.82
CA ASP A 32 13.93 -0.62 -6.96
C ASP A 32 12.92 -0.48 -5.81
N GLN A 33 12.87 0.70 -5.17
CA GLN A 33 11.98 0.99 -4.05
C GLN A 33 11.90 2.50 -3.80
N ILE A 34 10.96 2.91 -2.95
CA ILE A 34 10.99 4.21 -2.26
C ILE A 34 11.05 3.89 -0.77
N ASP A 35 12.24 3.78 -0.16
CA ASP A 35 12.41 3.36 1.24
C ASP A 35 11.44 4.11 2.19
N PRO A 36 10.60 3.45 3.00
CA PRO A 36 10.51 2.00 3.26
C PRO A 36 9.47 1.26 2.41
N PHE A 37 8.88 1.88 1.40
CA PHE A 37 7.91 1.29 0.47
C PHE A 37 8.61 0.40 -0.57
N LEU A 38 8.47 -0.90 -0.41
CA LEU A 38 9.20 -1.93 -1.16
C LEU A 38 8.54 -2.28 -2.50
N PHE A 39 7.22 -2.37 -2.48
CA PHE A 39 6.44 -3.01 -3.54
C PHE A 39 5.02 -2.44 -3.55
N LEU A 40 4.47 -2.18 -4.72
CA LEU A 40 3.09 -1.79 -4.92
C LEU A 40 2.54 -2.56 -6.11
N ASN A 41 1.43 -3.27 -5.91
CA ASN A 41 0.56 -3.73 -6.99
C ASN A 41 -0.74 -2.94 -6.96
N HIS A 42 -1.27 -2.67 -8.15
CA HIS A 42 -2.60 -2.16 -8.40
C HIS A 42 -3.34 -3.19 -9.25
N HIS A 43 -4.28 -3.88 -8.63
CA HIS A 43 -5.15 -4.87 -9.25
C HIS A 43 -6.45 -4.21 -9.71
N GLY A 44 -6.87 -4.47 -10.93
CA GLY A 44 -7.99 -3.76 -11.58
C GLY A 44 -7.57 -2.37 -12.10
N PRO A 45 -8.55 -1.49 -12.37
CA PRO A 45 -9.99 -1.72 -12.28
C PRO A 45 -10.48 -2.75 -13.30
N GLN A 46 -11.33 -3.67 -12.86
CA GLN A 46 -12.04 -4.60 -13.75
C GLN A 46 -13.36 -5.05 -13.15
N THR A 47 -14.25 -5.60 -13.98
CA THR A 47 -15.53 -6.18 -13.55
C THR A 47 -15.53 -7.67 -13.79
N TYR A 48 -15.75 -8.45 -12.74
CA TYR A 48 -15.94 -9.89 -12.83
C TYR A 48 -17.41 -10.24 -13.08
N GLY A 49 -17.64 -11.24 -13.93
CA GLY A 49 -18.97 -11.86 -14.08
C GLY A 49 -19.32 -12.81 -12.92
N PRO A 50 -20.56 -13.30 -12.85
CA PRO A 50 -20.95 -14.33 -11.91
C PRO A 50 -20.18 -15.64 -12.17
N HIS A 51 -20.03 -16.46 -11.12
CA HIS A 51 -19.29 -17.72 -11.14
C HIS A 51 -17.82 -17.58 -11.59
N ASN A 52 -17.16 -16.50 -11.16
CA ASN A 52 -15.75 -16.23 -11.44
C ASN A 52 -14.80 -17.05 -10.53
N ARG A 53 -13.49 -16.92 -10.80
CA ARG A 53 -12.43 -17.59 -10.02
C ARG A 53 -11.88 -16.74 -8.87
N GLY A 54 -12.32 -15.49 -8.75
CA GLY A 54 -11.85 -14.54 -7.74
C GLY A 54 -10.36 -14.22 -7.81
N LEU A 55 -9.85 -13.68 -6.71
CA LEU A 55 -8.43 -13.38 -6.53
C LEU A 55 -7.59 -14.66 -6.37
N PRO A 56 -6.42 -14.74 -7.00
CA PRO A 56 -5.59 -15.95 -7.02
C PRO A 56 -4.64 -16.08 -5.80
N PHE A 57 -4.79 -15.27 -4.77
CA PHE A 57 -3.85 -15.21 -3.63
C PHE A 57 -4.21 -16.22 -2.53
N GLY A 58 -4.10 -17.51 -2.87
CA GLY A 58 -4.20 -18.60 -1.90
C GLY A 58 -3.10 -18.56 -0.82
N PRO A 59 -3.02 -19.57 0.07
CA PRO A 59 -2.04 -19.59 1.16
C PRO A 59 -0.60 -19.37 0.70
N HIS A 60 0.04 -18.30 1.18
CA HIS A 60 1.43 -17.96 0.89
C HIS A 60 2.11 -17.32 2.10
N PRO A 61 3.43 -17.47 2.26
CA PRO A 61 4.14 -16.90 3.40
C PRO A 61 4.52 -15.44 3.15
N HIS A 62 4.84 -14.71 4.23
CA HIS A 62 5.61 -13.44 4.23
C HIS A 62 6.50 -13.36 5.47
N ARG A 63 7.65 -12.66 5.40
CA ARG A 63 8.52 -12.37 6.57
C ARG A 63 9.29 -11.05 6.38
N GLY A 64 9.39 -10.28 7.47
CA GLY A 64 10.33 -9.15 7.60
C GLY A 64 9.80 -7.78 7.19
N PHE A 65 8.50 -7.66 6.89
CA PHE A 65 7.85 -6.41 6.46
C PHE A 65 6.36 -6.43 6.83
N GLU A 66 5.63 -5.38 6.43
CA GLU A 66 4.18 -5.25 6.57
C GLU A 66 3.51 -5.18 5.20
N THR A 67 2.33 -5.78 5.04
CA THR A 67 1.47 -5.59 3.87
C THR A 67 0.29 -4.68 4.21
N VAL A 68 -0.02 -3.77 3.30
CA VAL A 68 -1.18 -2.88 3.40
C VAL A 68 -2.02 -3.03 2.15
N THR A 69 -3.22 -3.55 2.30
CA THR A 69 -4.16 -3.79 1.21
C THR A 69 -5.31 -2.80 1.29
N PHE A 70 -5.53 -2.03 0.23
CA PHE A 70 -6.57 -0.99 0.13
C PHE A 70 -7.65 -1.47 -0.84
N ILE A 71 -8.90 -1.53 -0.39
CA ILE A 71 -9.99 -2.03 -1.20
C ILE A 71 -10.68 -0.81 -1.79
N VAL A 72 -10.35 -0.47 -3.04
CA VAL A 72 -10.94 0.68 -3.73
C VAL A 72 -12.36 0.33 -4.20
N GLU A 73 -12.52 -0.84 -4.81
CA GLU A 73 -13.80 -1.40 -5.24
C GLU A 73 -13.88 -2.88 -4.89
N GLY A 74 -15.10 -3.37 -4.62
CA GLY A 74 -15.35 -4.77 -4.31
C GLY A 74 -15.11 -5.13 -2.84
N MET A 75 -14.49 -6.28 -2.61
CA MET A 75 -14.26 -6.84 -1.26
C MET A 75 -13.16 -7.90 -1.28
N LEU A 76 -12.48 -8.07 -0.14
CA LEU A 76 -11.40 -9.02 0.07
C LEU A 76 -11.63 -9.83 1.34
N ALA A 77 -11.48 -11.16 1.26
CA ALA A 77 -11.45 -12.03 2.42
C ALA A 77 -10.01 -12.36 2.80
N HIS A 78 -9.66 -12.18 4.07
CA HIS A 78 -8.36 -12.54 4.62
C HIS A 78 -8.49 -13.68 5.61
N ARG A 79 -7.50 -14.57 5.62
CA ARG A 79 -7.30 -15.56 6.67
C ARG A 79 -5.81 -15.79 6.88
N ASP A 80 -5.38 -15.90 8.13
CA ASP A 80 -3.99 -16.21 8.44
C ASP A 80 -3.79 -17.31 9.49
N SER A 81 -2.55 -17.81 9.52
CA SER A 81 -2.07 -18.87 10.41
C SER A 81 -1.99 -18.45 11.89
N ALA A 82 -2.15 -17.17 12.20
CA ALA A 82 -2.32 -16.67 13.57
C ALA A 82 -3.81 -16.67 14.01
N GLY A 83 -4.72 -17.09 13.13
CA GLY A 83 -6.14 -17.26 13.40
C GLY A 83 -6.99 -16.02 13.12
N HIS A 84 -6.44 -14.98 12.47
CA HIS A 84 -7.25 -13.83 12.08
C HIS A 84 -8.01 -14.13 10.78
N GLU A 85 -9.27 -13.68 10.75
CA GLU A 85 -10.16 -13.77 9.59
C GLU A 85 -10.92 -12.46 9.44
N SER A 86 -11.07 -11.97 8.21
CA SER A 86 -11.86 -10.77 7.94
C SER A 86 -12.44 -10.77 6.53
N VAL A 87 -13.48 -9.97 6.32
CA VAL A 87 -13.91 -9.53 4.99
C VAL A 87 -13.94 -8.01 4.98
N ILE A 88 -13.08 -7.39 4.19
CA ILE A 88 -12.97 -5.94 4.06
C ILE A 88 -13.66 -5.50 2.77
N HIS A 89 -14.57 -4.54 2.87
CA HIS A 89 -15.32 -4.00 1.74
C HIS A 89 -14.66 -2.72 1.20
N ALA A 90 -15.16 -2.25 0.05
CA ALA A 90 -14.76 -0.99 -0.56
C ALA A 90 -14.65 0.16 0.44
N GLY A 91 -13.57 0.94 0.31
CA GLY A 91 -13.16 2.01 1.22
C GLY A 91 -12.42 1.54 2.47
N GLY A 92 -12.43 0.24 2.78
CA GLY A 92 -11.69 -0.34 3.90
C GLY A 92 -10.24 -0.71 3.55
N ILE A 93 -9.48 -1.08 4.59
CA ILE A 93 -8.09 -1.52 4.47
C ILE A 93 -7.81 -2.75 5.34
N GLN A 94 -6.73 -3.43 4.98
CA GLN A 94 -6.03 -4.40 5.82
C GLN A 94 -4.59 -3.92 6.00
N TRP A 95 -4.09 -3.98 7.24
CA TRP A 95 -2.68 -3.80 7.57
C TRP A 95 -2.19 -5.01 8.35
N MET A 96 -1.26 -5.77 7.76
CA MET A 96 -0.70 -6.98 8.35
C MET A 96 0.80 -6.81 8.55
N THR A 97 1.25 -6.93 9.79
CA THR A 97 2.66 -7.06 10.13
C THR A 97 3.05 -8.53 9.96
N ALA A 98 3.85 -8.87 8.96
CA ALA A 98 4.32 -10.25 8.78
C ALA A 98 5.41 -10.62 9.81
N GLY A 99 6.28 -9.65 10.15
CA GLY A 99 7.28 -9.79 11.20
C GLY A 99 8.08 -11.10 11.08
N SER A 100 8.13 -11.89 12.14
CA SER A 100 8.84 -13.17 12.24
C SER A 100 8.35 -14.27 11.30
N GLY A 101 7.27 -14.05 10.56
CA GLY A 101 6.76 -14.98 9.56
C GLY A 101 5.30 -15.33 9.78
N ILE A 102 4.51 -15.28 8.72
CA ILE A 102 3.11 -15.67 8.70
C ILE A 102 2.76 -16.33 7.37
N VAL A 103 1.87 -17.33 7.38
CA VAL A 103 1.14 -17.79 6.17
C VAL A 103 -0.26 -17.19 6.19
N HIS A 104 -0.67 -16.60 5.06
CA HIS A 104 -2.00 -16.00 4.90
C HIS A 104 -2.57 -16.21 3.50
N ALA A 105 -3.88 -15.97 3.34
CA ALA A 105 -4.59 -16.01 2.07
C ALA A 105 -5.49 -14.76 1.95
N GLU A 106 -5.54 -14.19 0.75
CA GLU A 106 -6.26 -12.97 0.39
C GLU A 106 -7.15 -13.28 -0.82
N VAL A 107 -8.32 -13.86 -0.57
CA VAL A 107 -9.19 -14.42 -1.63
C VAL A 107 -10.49 -13.64 -1.76
N SER A 108 -11.19 -13.84 -2.87
CA SER A 108 -12.54 -13.28 -3.00
C SER A 108 -13.54 -14.07 -2.13
N PRO A 109 -14.41 -13.41 -1.34
CA PRO A 109 -15.43 -14.10 -0.56
C PRO A 109 -16.45 -14.78 -1.48
N ARG A 110 -17.10 -15.83 -0.96
CA ARG A 110 -18.05 -16.65 -1.73
C ARG A 110 -19.13 -15.84 -2.47
N ALA A 111 -19.65 -14.79 -1.84
CA ALA A 111 -20.65 -13.91 -2.46
C ALA A 111 -20.12 -13.28 -3.76
N PHE A 112 -18.86 -12.81 -3.77
CA PHE A 112 -18.24 -12.24 -4.96
C PHE A 112 -18.02 -13.27 -6.07
N LEU A 113 -17.67 -14.51 -5.70
CA LEU A 113 -17.55 -15.61 -6.66
C LEU A 113 -18.89 -15.94 -7.32
N GLU A 114 -19.98 -15.89 -6.57
CA GLU A 114 -21.33 -16.18 -7.06
C GLU A 114 -21.86 -15.05 -7.96
N THR A 115 -21.76 -13.78 -7.54
CA THR A 115 -22.41 -12.67 -8.24
C THR A 115 -21.50 -11.87 -9.17
N GLY A 116 -20.18 -11.91 -8.97
CA GLY A 116 -19.26 -10.96 -9.60
C GLY A 116 -19.42 -9.54 -9.06
N GLY A 117 -18.85 -8.58 -9.77
CA GLY A 117 -18.82 -7.16 -9.39
C GLY A 117 -17.54 -6.44 -9.80
N PRO A 118 -17.47 -5.12 -9.55
CA PRO A 118 -16.23 -4.37 -9.74
C PRO A 118 -15.17 -4.83 -8.72
N LEU A 119 -13.91 -4.80 -9.15
CA LEU A 119 -12.74 -5.07 -8.34
C LEU A 119 -11.66 -4.04 -8.65
N GLU A 120 -11.16 -3.40 -7.61
CA GLU A 120 -9.95 -2.59 -7.66
C GLU A 120 -9.29 -2.58 -6.28
N ILE A 121 -8.04 -3.04 -6.21
CA ILE A 121 -7.31 -3.23 -4.96
C ILE A 121 -5.87 -2.75 -5.15
N LEU A 122 -5.33 -2.07 -4.14
CA LEU A 122 -3.91 -1.74 -4.07
C LEU A 122 -3.27 -2.61 -2.98
N GLN A 123 -2.10 -3.19 -3.25
CA GLN A 123 -1.33 -3.92 -2.26
C GLN A 123 0.07 -3.33 -2.16
N LEU A 124 0.37 -2.72 -1.02
CA LEU A 124 1.64 -2.06 -0.69
C LEU A 124 2.43 -2.91 0.30
N TRP A 125 3.73 -3.05 0.10
CA TRP A 125 4.63 -3.59 1.11
C TRP A 125 5.46 -2.47 1.74
N VAL A 126 5.47 -2.43 3.06
CA VAL A 126 6.21 -1.46 3.87
C VAL A 126 7.27 -2.22 4.67
N ASN A 127 8.54 -1.91 4.42
CA ASN A 127 9.67 -2.56 5.06
C ASN A 127 9.67 -2.30 6.57
N LEU A 128 10.25 -3.25 7.32
CA LEU A 128 10.59 -3.06 8.73
C LEU A 128 12.10 -2.93 8.89
N PRO A 129 12.59 -2.07 9.79
CA PRO A 129 14.00 -2.05 10.17
C PRO A 129 14.37 -3.37 10.84
N SER A 130 15.65 -3.72 10.79
CA SER A 130 16.26 -4.95 11.31
C SER A 130 15.74 -5.33 12.70
N ARG A 131 15.70 -4.36 13.61
CA ARG A 131 15.20 -4.51 14.99
C ARG A 131 13.72 -4.94 15.11
N LEU A 132 12.92 -4.80 14.05
CA LEU A 132 11.49 -5.13 14.00
C LEU A 132 11.17 -6.31 13.07
N LYS A 133 12.09 -6.75 12.20
CA LYS A 133 11.82 -7.83 11.22
C LYS A 133 11.41 -9.15 11.84
N MET A 134 11.70 -9.37 13.12
CA MET A 134 11.33 -10.59 13.86
C MET A 134 10.26 -10.34 14.93
N THR A 135 9.53 -9.22 14.88
CA THR A 135 8.37 -8.99 15.75
C THR A 135 7.29 -10.04 15.51
N ALA A 136 6.44 -10.30 16.51
CA ALA A 136 5.31 -11.20 16.33
C ALA A 136 4.38 -10.69 15.21
N PRO A 137 3.80 -11.57 14.38
CA PRO A 137 2.84 -11.16 13.37
C PRO A 137 1.62 -10.51 14.01
N ALA A 138 1.05 -9.52 13.32
CA ALA A 138 -0.13 -8.79 13.80
C ALA A 138 -1.03 -8.41 12.62
N TYR A 139 -2.32 -8.23 12.91
CA TYR A 139 -3.34 -7.94 11.91
C TYR A 139 -4.25 -6.80 12.37
N THR A 140 -4.53 -5.84 11.49
CA THR A 140 -5.52 -4.79 11.68
C THR A 140 -6.37 -4.65 10.41
N GLY A 141 -7.64 -5.06 10.47
CA GLY A 141 -8.63 -4.83 9.42
C GLY A 141 -9.55 -3.69 9.80
N VAL A 142 -9.78 -2.73 8.90
CA VAL A 142 -10.57 -1.53 9.18
C VAL A 142 -11.56 -1.29 8.05
N GLN A 143 -12.85 -1.19 8.38
CA GLN A 143 -13.90 -0.81 7.44
C GLN A 143 -13.91 0.71 7.21
N GLN A 144 -14.48 1.15 6.08
CA GLN A 144 -14.49 2.56 5.68
C GLN A 144 -15.07 3.49 6.77
N ASP A 145 -16.13 3.09 7.46
CA ASP A 145 -16.80 3.87 8.50
C ASP A 145 -15.95 4.12 9.76
N ARG A 146 -14.83 3.39 9.89
CA ARG A 146 -13.85 3.52 10.97
C ARG A 146 -12.60 4.28 10.56
N ILE A 147 -12.49 4.71 9.30
CA ILE A 147 -11.38 5.52 8.78
C ILE A 147 -11.84 6.98 8.73
N PRO A 148 -11.18 7.91 9.45
CA PRO A 148 -11.52 9.33 9.40
C PRO A 148 -11.41 9.87 7.96
N ALA A 149 -12.52 10.39 7.43
CA ALA A 149 -12.58 11.05 6.14
C ALA A 149 -12.55 12.58 6.34
N LEU A 150 -11.36 13.17 6.21
CA LEU A 150 -11.13 14.58 6.45
C LEU A 150 -11.45 15.39 5.20
N SER A 151 -12.33 16.38 5.34
CA SER A 151 -12.70 17.30 4.26
C SER A 151 -11.79 18.52 4.29
N LEU A 152 -11.04 18.74 3.21
CA LEU A 152 -10.04 19.78 3.05
C LEU A 152 -10.34 20.63 1.81
N ASP A 153 -9.72 21.81 1.72
CA ASP A 153 -9.83 22.73 0.57
C ASP A 153 -11.30 23.00 0.18
N ASP A 154 -12.09 23.47 1.15
CA ASP A 154 -13.53 23.75 1.00
C ASP A 154 -14.35 22.57 0.44
N GLY A 155 -13.93 21.34 0.76
CA GLY A 155 -14.61 20.10 0.36
C GLY A 155 -14.19 19.54 -0.99
N LYS A 156 -13.18 20.12 -1.65
CA LYS A 156 -12.63 19.58 -2.91
C LYS A 156 -11.69 18.41 -2.70
N VAL A 157 -11.17 18.24 -1.49
CA VAL A 157 -10.23 17.16 -1.15
C VAL A 157 -10.81 16.37 0.03
N THR A 158 -10.87 15.05 -0.14
CA THR A 158 -11.20 14.11 0.94
C THR A 158 -9.98 13.24 1.20
N LEU A 159 -9.39 13.38 2.39
CA LEU A 159 -8.27 12.57 2.86
C LEU A 159 -8.80 11.49 3.82
N ASN A 160 -8.73 10.22 3.42
CA ASN A 160 -9.05 9.10 4.29
C ASN A 160 -7.78 8.73 5.09
N LEU A 161 -7.75 9.09 6.37
CA LEU A 161 -6.57 8.98 7.23
C LEU A 161 -6.44 7.56 7.79
N ILE A 162 -5.47 6.79 7.29
CA ILE A 162 -5.30 5.37 7.62
C ILE A 162 -4.28 5.16 8.76
N ALA A 163 -3.14 5.85 8.68
CA ALA A 163 -2.10 5.84 9.70
C ALA A 163 -1.48 7.23 9.84
N GLY A 164 -1.05 7.57 11.06
CA GLY A 164 -0.49 8.88 11.40
C GLY A 164 -1.53 9.87 11.93
N GLU A 165 -1.16 11.15 11.97
CA GLU A 165 -1.99 12.23 12.50
C GLU A 165 -2.17 13.35 11.48
N TRP A 166 -3.35 13.97 11.48
CA TRP A 166 -3.66 15.14 10.67
C TRP A 166 -4.62 16.06 11.43
N ASP A 167 -4.21 17.30 11.71
CA ASP A 167 -5.00 18.32 12.43
C ASP A 167 -5.75 17.78 13.67
N GLY A 168 -5.04 17.00 14.50
CA GLY A 168 -5.59 16.40 15.73
C GLY A 168 -6.46 15.16 15.53
N SER A 169 -6.69 14.72 14.29
CA SER A 169 -7.27 13.42 13.97
C SER A 169 -6.17 12.36 13.86
N THR A 170 -6.45 11.14 14.30
CA THR A 170 -5.50 10.01 14.26
C THR A 170 -6.07 8.88 13.42
N GLY A 171 -5.24 8.30 12.56
CA GLY A 171 -5.59 7.12 11.78
C GLY A 171 -5.80 5.89 12.68
N PRO A 172 -6.68 4.95 12.28
CA PRO A 172 -6.99 3.77 13.08
C PRO A 172 -5.82 2.77 13.19
N VAL A 173 -4.84 2.84 12.29
CA VAL A 173 -3.67 1.96 12.31
C VAL A 173 -2.49 2.61 13.01
N GLN A 174 -1.92 1.90 13.98
CA GLN A 174 -0.70 2.29 14.67
C GLN A 174 0.52 1.72 13.94
N SER A 175 1.23 2.56 13.19
CA SER A 175 2.46 2.13 12.50
C SER A 175 3.61 1.89 13.49
N LEU A 176 4.36 0.79 13.29
CA LEU A 176 5.53 0.45 14.10
C LEU A 176 6.74 1.38 13.87
N THR A 177 6.73 2.11 12.75
CA THR A 177 7.84 2.97 12.30
C THR A 177 7.40 4.41 12.06
N GLY A 178 6.17 4.77 12.45
CA GLY A 178 5.66 6.14 12.30
C GLY A 178 5.31 6.50 10.84
N VAL A 179 4.90 5.53 10.03
CA VAL A 179 4.39 5.75 8.68
C VAL A 179 3.08 6.54 8.73
N PHE A 180 3.01 7.60 7.93
CA PHE A 180 1.76 8.25 7.57
C PHE A 180 1.20 7.59 6.31
N MET A 181 -0.09 7.29 6.28
CA MET A 181 -0.74 6.65 5.14
C MET A 181 -2.17 7.15 4.97
N SER A 182 -2.56 7.39 3.72
CA SER A 182 -3.90 7.83 3.35
C SER A 182 -4.26 7.46 1.91
N THR A 183 -5.55 7.39 1.62
CA THR A 183 -6.05 7.61 0.26
C THR A 183 -6.61 9.02 0.16
N VAL A 184 -6.41 9.66 -0.99
CA VAL A 184 -6.85 11.05 -1.21
C VAL A 184 -7.70 11.11 -2.45
N ALA A 185 -8.98 11.43 -2.28
CA ALA A 185 -9.89 11.76 -3.39
C ALA A 185 -9.89 13.28 -3.61
N MET A 186 -9.70 13.72 -4.84
CA MET A 186 -9.61 15.14 -5.19
C MET A 186 -10.54 15.46 -6.36
N GLN A 187 -11.32 16.52 -6.23
CA GLN A 187 -12.04 17.14 -7.33
C GLN A 187 -11.09 18.00 -8.18
N ALA A 188 -11.44 18.26 -9.44
CA ALA A 188 -10.64 19.15 -10.29
C ALA A 188 -10.47 20.55 -9.65
N GLY A 189 -9.25 21.06 -9.66
CA GLY A 189 -8.83 22.28 -8.98
C GLY A 189 -8.67 22.16 -7.47
N GLY A 190 -8.89 20.98 -6.88
CA GLY A 190 -8.63 20.72 -5.46
C GLY A 190 -7.13 20.75 -5.16
N ARG A 191 -6.77 21.31 -4.00
CA ARG A 191 -5.37 21.52 -3.58
C ARG A 191 -5.10 20.83 -2.24
N LEU A 192 -4.04 20.03 -2.20
CA LEU A 192 -3.55 19.42 -0.97
C LEU A 192 -2.13 19.92 -0.70
N ARG A 193 -1.92 20.51 0.48
CA ARG A 193 -0.61 20.93 0.96
C ARG A 193 -0.20 20.06 2.15
N ILE A 194 0.96 19.44 2.06
CA ILE A 194 1.57 18.65 3.13
C ILE A 194 2.83 19.36 3.62
N THR A 195 3.06 19.32 4.92
CA THR A 195 4.21 19.93 5.61
C THR A 195 4.86 18.91 6.54
N GLY A 196 6.05 19.21 7.09
CA GLY A 196 6.74 18.29 8.01
C GLY A 196 7.36 17.09 7.30
N LEU A 197 7.71 17.25 6.02
CA LEU A 197 8.28 16.17 5.20
C LEU A 197 9.82 16.21 5.15
N GLN A 198 10.47 17.10 5.92
CA GLN A 198 11.92 17.20 5.96
C GLN A 198 12.54 15.84 6.31
N GLY A 199 13.39 15.32 5.43
CA GLY A 199 14.07 14.03 5.62
C GLY A 199 13.19 12.79 5.42
N ARG A 200 11.89 12.97 5.12
CA ARG A 200 10.94 11.87 4.88
C ARG A 200 10.85 11.52 3.41
N ASN A 201 10.76 10.23 3.13
CA ASN A 201 10.43 9.73 1.80
C ASN A 201 8.91 9.71 1.60
N VAL A 202 8.48 9.95 0.37
CA VAL A 202 7.06 10.10 0.00
C VAL A 202 6.69 9.05 -1.03
N LEU A 203 5.65 8.28 -0.72
CA LEU A 203 4.91 7.47 -1.68
C LEU A 203 3.76 8.31 -2.22
N LEU A 204 3.81 8.67 -3.51
CA LEU A 204 2.72 9.36 -4.19
C LEU A 204 2.38 8.62 -5.49
N TYR A 205 1.31 7.82 -5.45
CA TYR A 205 0.84 7.05 -6.59
C TYR A 205 -0.52 7.55 -7.06
N VAL A 206 -0.63 7.84 -8.36
CA VAL A 206 -1.88 8.27 -8.98
C VAL A 206 -2.67 7.03 -9.39
N VAL A 207 -3.68 6.66 -8.60
CA VAL A 207 -4.56 5.51 -8.88
C VAL A 207 -5.40 5.79 -10.13
N ARG A 208 -6.00 6.98 -10.17
CA ARG A 208 -6.72 7.50 -11.34
C ARG A 208 -6.68 9.03 -11.39
N GLY A 209 -6.96 9.59 -12.56
CA GLY A 209 -6.99 11.04 -12.78
C GLY A 209 -5.63 11.60 -13.20
N ARG A 210 -5.42 12.88 -12.93
CA ARG A 210 -4.22 13.64 -13.28
C ARG A 210 -3.99 14.75 -12.26
N ILE A 211 -2.74 14.90 -11.82
CA ILE A 211 -2.34 15.89 -10.84
C ILE A 211 -1.12 16.68 -11.32
N GLY A 212 -1.02 17.93 -10.89
CA GLY A 212 0.22 18.70 -10.84
C GLY A 212 0.87 18.55 -9.47
N VAL A 213 2.19 18.42 -9.43
CA VAL A 213 2.98 18.14 -8.23
C VAL A 213 4.09 19.18 -8.06
N GLY A 214 4.23 19.70 -6.85
CA GLY A 214 5.19 20.75 -6.52
C GLY A 214 4.82 22.11 -7.13
N HIS A 215 5.64 23.13 -6.86
CA HIS A 215 5.36 24.51 -7.30
C HIS A 215 5.44 24.73 -8.79
N HIS A 216 6.25 23.93 -9.49
CA HIS A 216 6.37 24.01 -10.95
C HIS A 216 5.22 23.32 -11.68
N GLY A 217 4.39 22.55 -10.96
CA GLY A 217 3.21 21.89 -11.52
C GLY A 217 3.55 20.73 -12.46
N ASP A 218 4.63 20.01 -12.19
CA ASP A 218 5.00 18.82 -12.96
C ASP A 218 3.88 17.78 -12.92
N LEU A 219 3.56 17.19 -14.07
CA LEU A 219 2.33 16.43 -14.24
C LEU A 219 2.55 14.95 -14.02
N ALA A 220 1.65 14.33 -13.25
CA ALA A 220 1.54 12.90 -13.08
C ALA A 220 0.13 12.41 -13.47
N ASN A 221 0.07 11.34 -14.25
CA ASN A 221 -1.18 10.74 -14.74
C ASN A 221 -1.48 9.44 -14.00
N ALA A 222 -2.70 8.93 -14.17
CA ALA A 222 -3.10 7.61 -13.70
C ALA A 222 -2.05 6.52 -14.00
N TYR A 223 -1.89 5.60 -13.06
CA TYR A 223 -0.90 4.53 -13.07
C TYR A 223 0.55 5.01 -13.11
N GLN A 224 0.83 6.20 -12.57
CA GLN A 224 2.20 6.68 -12.37
C GLN A 224 2.51 6.89 -10.89
N LEU A 225 3.69 6.45 -10.49
CA LEU A 225 4.31 6.75 -9.20
C LEU A 225 5.22 7.97 -9.37
N VAL A 226 5.14 8.92 -8.45
CA VAL A 226 5.97 10.13 -8.46
C VAL A 226 7.18 9.94 -7.58
N GLU A 227 8.37 10.17 -8.12
CA GLU A 227 9.62 10.21 -7.37
C GLU A 227 9.94 11.67 -6.99
N LEU A 228 10.13 11.91 -5.70
CA LEU A 228 10.44 13.21 -5.12
C LEU A 228 11.81 13.18 -4.45
N SER A 229 12.46 14.33 -4.33
CA SER A 229 13.69 14.45 -3.53
C SER A 229 13.42 14.16 -2.04
N THR A 230 14.45 13.65 -1.37
CA THR A 230 14.47 13.51 0.10
C THR A 230 14.50 14.87 0.79
N GLU A 231 15.13 15.86 0.15
CA GLU A 231 15.14 17.25 0.57
C GLU A 231 13.78 17.92 0.37
N GLY A 232 13.50 18.93 1.19
CA GLY A 232 12.24 19.66 1.17
C GLY A 232 11.29 19.21 2.27
N ASP A 233 10.61 20.19 2.84
CA ASP A 233 9.70 20.06 3.98
C ASP A 233 8.23 20.11 3.56
N THR A 234 7.94 20.69 2.39
CA THR A 234 6.58 20.90 1.91
C THR A 234 6.34 20.27 0.55
N LEU A 235 5.10 19.83 0.31
CA LEU A 235 4.63 19.30 -0.96
C LEU A 235 3.24 19.87 -1.25
N GLU A 236 3.05 20.40 -2.45
CA GLU A 236 1.75 20.81 -2.96
C GLU A 236 1.32 19.87 -4.08
N ILE A 237 0.06 19.46 -4.06
CA ILE A 237 -0.58 18.65 -5.08
C ILE A 237 -1.85 19.37 -5.52
N VAL A 238 -2.04 19.51 -6.82
CA VAL A 238 -3.24 20.11 -7.42
C VAL A 238 -3.86 19.12 -8.39
N ALA A 239 -5.15 18.88 -8.26
CA ALA A 239 -5.86 17.98 -9.17
C ALA A 239 -6.24 18.70 -10.47
N GLU A 240 -5.70 18.25 -11.60
CA GLU A 240 -6.10 18.74 -12.94
C GLU A 240 -7.45 18.12 -13.37
N SER A 241 -7.75 16.92 -12.86
CA SER A 241 -9.03 16.23 -13.05
C SER A 241 -9.41 15.48 -11.78
N GLY A 242 -10.64 14.96 -11.72
CA GLY A 242 -11.05 14.08 -10.63
C GLY A 242 -10.05 12.93 -10.44
N SER A 243 -9.43 12.87 -9.25
CA SER A 243 -8.27 12.02 -8.99
C SER A 243 -8.43 11.22 -7.70
N LEU A 244 -7.86 10.02 -7.69
CA LEU A 244 -7.66 9.20 -6.48
C LEU A 244 -6.18 8.90 -6.36
N LEU A 245 -5.62 9.18 -5.19
CA LEU A 245 -4.20 9.00 -4.90
C LEU A 245 -4.02 8.02 -3.74
N LEU A 246 -2.97 7.22 -3.81
CA LEU A 246 -2.37 6.58 -2.65
C LEU A 246 -1.21 7.46 -2.19
N PHE A 247 -1.29 7.97 -0.96
CA PHE A 247 -0.33 8.92 -0.42
C PHE A 247 0.16 8.48 0.95
N GLY A 248 1.48 8.36 1.09
CA GLY A 248 2.12 8.05 2.36
C GLY A 248 3.50 8.70 2.48
N HIS A 249 3.99 8.83 3.71
CA HIS A 249 5.36 9.26 3.95
C HIS A 249 5.94 8.64 5.22
N ALA A 250 7.24 8.39 5.21
CA ALA A 250 7.94 7.68 6.27
C ALA A 250 9.38 8.20 6.39
N ASP A 251 9.96 8.01 7.57
CA ASP A 251 11.40 8.16 7.71
C ASP A 251 12.10 7.03 6.93
N PRO A 252 13.19 7.31 6.21
CA PRO A 252 13.97 6.26 5.58
C PRO A 252 14.52 5.31 6.63
N ILE A 253 14.54 4.01 6.33
CA ILE A 253 15.18 3.00 7.18
C ILE A 253 16.70 3.05 7.02
N GLY A 254 17.19 3.24 5.79
CA GLY A 254 18.63 3.35 5.51
C GLY A 254 19.45 2.08 5.81
N GLU A 255 18.80 0.92 5.83
CA GLU A 255 19.45 -0.38 6.04
C GLU A 255 19.50 -1.21 4.74
N PRO A 256 20.40 -2.21 4.64
CA PRO A 256 20.39 -3.15 3.52
C PRO A 256 19.04 -3.87 3.38
N VAL A 257 18.58 -4.01 2.13
CA VAL A 257 17.37 -4.75 1.76
C VAL A 257 17.78 -5.93 0.89
N VAL A 258 17.52 -7.15 1.37
CA VAL A 258 17.73 -8.40 0.61
C VAL A 258 16.38 -9.09 0.49
N SER A 259 15.89 -9.24 -0.73
CA SER A 259 14.60 -9.88 -1.02
C SER A 259 14.77 -11.19 -1.79
N HIS A 260 13.91 -12.16 -1.47
CA HIS A 260 13.76 -13.39 -2.24
C HIS A 260 12.31 -13.88 -2.17
N GLY A 261 11.55 -13.57 -3.22
CA GLY A 261 10.11 -13.85 -3.27
C GLY A 261 9.37 -13.19 -2.09
N PRO A 262 8.69 -13.95 -1.21
CA PRO A 262 7.91 -13.43 -0.10
C PRO A 262 8.73 -13.00 1.14
N PHE A 263 10.06 -13.03 1.08
CA PHE A 263 10.91 -12.75 2.23
C PHE A 263 11.74 -11.51 1.96
N VAL A 264 11.72 -10.55 2.89
CA VAL A 264 12.54 -9.33 2.82
C VAL A 264 13.28 -9.14 4.14
N MET A 265 14.58 -9.43 4.11
CA MET A 265 15.49 -9.40 5.27
C MET A 265 16.64 -8.41 5.03
N ASN A 266 17.61 -8.32 5.95
CA ASN A 266 18.78 -7.45 5.80
C ASN A 266 20.00 -8.19 5.21
N THR A 267 20.05 -9.51 5.32
CA THR A 267 21.17 -10.34 4.84
C THR A 267 20.72 -11.58 4.06
N ARG A 268 21.63 -12.18 3.28
CA ARG A 268 21.38 -13.44 2.58
C ARG A 268 21.18 -14.62 3.53
N ASP A 269 21.89 -14.65 4.65
CA ASP A 269 21.77 -15.72 5.65
C ASP A 269 20.39 -15.70 6.30
N GLU A 270 19.84 -14.51 6.59
CA GLU A 270 18.47 -14.37 7.09
C GLU A 270 17.42 -14.84 6.07
N ILE A 271 17.65 -14.64 4.76
CA ILE A 271 16.81 -15.20 3.70
C ILE A 271 16.88 -16.72 3.69
N THR A 272 18.07 -17.31 3.77
CA THR A 272 18.23 -18.77 3.88
C THR A 272 17.54 -19.32 5.11
N GLN A 273 17.59 -18.60 6.24
CA GLN A 273 16.87 -18.98 7.46
C GLN A 273 15.35 -18.88 7.28
N ALA A 274 14.84 -17.84 6.62
CA ALA A 274 13.42 -17.69 6.32
C ALA A 274 12.86 -18.85 5.48
N ILE A 275 13.58 -19.24 4.44
CA ILE A 275 13.22 -20.39 3.61
C ILE A 275 13.20 -21.68 4.44
N THR A 276 14.24 -21.90 5.23
CA THR A 276 14.37 -23.08 6.11
C THR A 276 13.23 -23.16 7.13
N ASP A 277 12.90 -22.04 7.76
CA ASP A 277 11.82 -21.95 8.75
C ASP A 277 10.45 -22.21 8.11
N TYR A 278 10.19 -21.66 6.93
CA TYR A 278 8.95 -21.90 6.19
C TYR A 278 8.80 -23.38 5.81
N GLN A 279 9.85 -24.00 5.26
CA GLN A 279 9.86 -25.42 4.91
C GLN A 279 9.69 -26.34 6.13
N ALA A 280 10.15 -25.90 7.30
CA ALA A 280 9.97 -26.60 8.57
C ALA A 280 8.59 -26.33 9.22
N GLY A 281 7.69 -25.57 8.58
CA GLY A 281 6.34 -25.28 9.10
C GLY A 281 6.33 -24.29 10.27
N ARG A 282 7.37 -23.47 10.45
CA ARG A 282 7.50 -22.54 11.59
C ARG A 282 6.71 -21.24 11.45
N PHE A 283 6.02 -21.04 10.33
CA PHE A 283 5.19 -19.87 10.06
C PHE A 283 3.72 -20.10 10.49
N GLY A 284 3.47 -21.12 11.31
CA GLY A 284 2.15 -21.59 11.68
C GLY A 284 1.66 -22.74 10.79
N SER A 285 0.62 -23.46 11.23
CA SER A 285 0.01 -24.53 10.45
C SER A 285 -0.56 -23.98 9.15
N THR A 286 -0.35 -24.70 8.04
CA THR A 286 -0.98 -24.39 6.74
C THR A 286 -2.47 -24.19 6.91
N LEU A 287 -3.00 -23.10 6.36
CA LEU A 287 -4.42 -22.84 6.27
C LEU A 287 -5.07 -24.01 5.50
N ALA A 288 -5.80 -24.86 6.23
CA ALA A 288 -6.65 -25.89 5.65
C ALA A 288 -7.86 -25.26 4.97
#